data_AF-A0A0S4SVX6-F1
#
_entry.id   AF-A0A0S4SVX6-F1
#
_cell.length_a   1.000
_cell.length_b   1.000
_cell.length_c   1.000
_cell.angle_alpha   90.00
_cell.angle_beta   90.00
_cell.angle_gamma   90.00
#
_symmetry.space_group_name_H-M   'P 1'
#
loop_
_entity.id
_entity.type
_entity.pdbx_description
1 polymer ?
#
loop_
_entity_poly.entity_id
_entity_poly.type
_entity_poly.pdbx_seq_one_letter_code
_entity_poly.pdbx_strand_id
1 'polypeptide(L)'
;MKPILSDTANELLSLYDNLNQNNDKFEQKIKITGLREAEGKEKTDKDGKVIVNEFGEVQRWDTKYYITYNSINSSGSHTTSVSQPLFVELEVGKNYIAKGHIEYKVYGDNYNSTPVIVFDKFVSERDNLIEALAIFKDSQNVPKA
;
A
#
# COMPACT_ATOMS: atom_id res chain seq x y z
N MET A 1 -39.90 -14.01 -15.32
CA MET A 1 -40.07 -15.05 -14.28
C MET A 1 -38.67 -15.53 -13.91
N LYS A 2 -38.22 -15.33 -12.67
CA LYS A 2 -36.90 -15.84 -12.25
C LYS A 2 -36.99 -17.37 -12.15
N PRO A 3 -36.02 -18.13 -12.70
CA PRO A 3 -36.05 -19.58 -12.60
C PRO A 3 -35.96 -20.00 -11.13
N ILE A 4 -36.73 -21.02 -10.75
CA ILE A 4 -36.61 -21.65 -9.44
C ILE A 4 -35.37 -22.54 -9.51
N LEU A 5 -34.32 -22.15 -8.79
CA LEU A 5 -33.06 -22.89 -8.72
C LEU A 5 -33.15 -23.97 -7.65
N SER A 6 -32.51 -25.12 -7.89
CA SER A 6 -32.31 -26.14 -6.86
C SER A 6 -31.32 -25.66 -5.79
N ASP A 7 -31.32 -26.28 -4.62
CA ASP A 7 -30.42 -25.90 -3.51
C ASP A 7 -28.94 -25.97 -3.93
N THR A 8 -28.55 -27.00 -4.68
CA THR A 8 -27.19 -27.12 -5.25
C THR A 8 -26.86 -25.99 -6.23
N ALA A 9 -27.83 -25.51 -7.00
CA ALA A 9 -27.62 -24.39 -7.91
C ALA A 9 -27.48 -23.06 -7.15
N ASN A 10 -28.17 -22.90 -6.00
CA ASN A 10 -27.99 -21.76 -5.11
C ASN A 10 -26.61 -21.77 -4.42
N GLU A 11 -26.12 -22.94 -4.00
CA GLU A 11 -24.77 -23.10 -3.45
C GLU A 11 -23.69 -22.74 -4.48
N LEU A 12 -23.85 -23.19 -5.73
CA LEU A 12 -22.95 -22.85 -6.83
C LEU A 12 -23.00 -21.36 -7.19
N LEU A 13 -24.18 -20.74 -7.15
CA LEU A 13 -24.31 -19.29 -7.34
C LEU A 13 -23.60 -18.51 -6.22
N SER A 14 -23.79 -18.93 -4.97
CA SER A 14 -23.11 -18.33 -3.82
C SER A 14 -21.59 -18.48 -3.93
N LEU A 15 -21.10 -19.64 -4.36
CA LEU A 15 -19.67 -19.83 -4.63
C LEU A 15 -19.18 -18.92 -5.74
N TYR A 16 -19.93 -18.79 -6.84
CA TYR A 16 -19.60 -17.89 -7.94
C TYR A 16 -19.57 -16.42 -7.48
N ASP A 17 -20.54 -15.99 -6.68
CA ASP A 17 -20.60 -14.62 -6.14
C ASP A 17 -19.43 -14.36 -5.18
N ASN A 18 -19.05 -15.35 -4.37
CA ASN A 18 -17.88 -15.27 -3.49
C ASN A 18 -16.56 -15.22 -4.27
N LEU A 19 -16.43 -15.99 -5.37
CA LEU A 19 -15.25 -15.96 -6.23
C LEU A 19 -15.12 -14.65 -7.02
N ASN A 20 -16.25 -13.96 -7.26
CA ASN A 20 -16.29 -12.65 -7.92
C ASN A 20 -16.29 -11.48 -6.94
N GLN A 21 -16.00 -11.72 -5.66
CA GLN A 21 -15.70 -10.63 -4.74
C GLN A 21 -14.47 -9.85 -5.21
N ASN A 22 -14.48 -8.54 -4.98
CA ASN A 22 -13.54 -7.61 -5.57
C ASN A 22 -12.09 -7.99 -5.25
N ASN A 23 -11.25 -8.15 -6.29
CA ASN A 23 -9.84 -8.47 -6.13
C ASN A 23 -9.04 -7.16 -6.11
N ASP A 24 -9.22 -6.37 -5.07
CA ASP A 24 -8.49 -5.11 -4.84
C ASP A 24 -7.05 -5.40 -4.39
N LYS A 25 -6.29 -6.15 -5.19
CA LYS A 25 -4.89 -6.47 -4.93
C LYS A 25 -4.00 -5.71 -5.88
N PHE A 26 -3.03 -5.02 -5.30
CA PHE A 26 -1.96 -4.34 -6.02
C PHE A 26 -0.64 -5.01 -5.68
N GLU A 27 0.09 -5.46 -6.69
CA GLU A 27 1.48 -5.91 -6.55
C GLU A 27 2.31 -5.35 -7.70
N GLN A 28 3.34 -4.57 -7.39
CA GLN A 28 4.21 -4.00 -8.40
C GLN A 28 5.67 -3.90 -7.93
N LYS A 29 6.60 -4.22 -8.84
CA LYS A 29 8.02 -3.92 -8.62
C LYS A 29 8.29 -2.44 -8.81
N ILE A 30 8.89 -1.83 -7.81
CA ILE A 30 9.22 -0.41 -7.78
C ILE A 30 10.67 -0.20 -7.35
N LYS A 31 11.23 0.94 -7.74
CA LYS A 31 12.49 1.45 -7.21
C LYS A 31 12.23 2.73 -6.42
N ILE A 32 12.68 2.78 -5.17
CA ILE A 32 12.57 4.00 -4.36
C ILE A 32 13.60 5.00 -4.86
N THR A 33 13.16 6.22 -5.16
CA THR A 33 14.00 7.32 -5.66
C THR A 33 14.06 8.49 -4.69
N GLY A 34 13.14 8.58 -3.74
CA GLY A 34 13.15 9.61 -2.70
C GLY A 34 12.35 9.21 -1.47
N LEU A 35 12.80 9.70 -0.31
CA LEU A 35 12.12 9.57 0.97
C LEU A 35 12.08 10.97 1.59
N ARG A 36 10.88 11.42 1.98
CA ARG A 36 10.69 12.74 2.57
C ARG A 36 9.73 12.68 3.73
N GLU A 37 10.22 13.07 4.89
CA GLU A 37 9.39 13.33 6.06
C GLU A 37 8.90 14.78 6.04
N ALA A 38 7.61 14.98 6.31
CA ALA A 38 7.00 16.29 6.42
C ALA A 38 6.35 16.42 7.79
N GLU A 39 6.99 17.16 8.69
CA GLU A 39 6.44 17.48 9.99
C GLU A 39 5.10 18.21 9.83
N GLY A 40 4.14 17.82 10.66
CA GLY A 40 2.83 18.46 10.66
C GLY A 40 2.93 19.90 11.13
N LYS A 41 2.33 20.81 10.37
CA LYS A 41 2.27 22.23 10.72
C LYS A 41 1.45 22.44 11.99
N GLU A 42 1.71 23.55 12.67
CA GLU A 42 0.90 23.99 13.81
C GLU A 42 -0.55 24.22 13.36
N LYS A 43 -1.50 23.73 14.15
CA LYS A 43 -2.92 23.94 13.90
C LYS A 43 -3.25 25.39 14.22
N THR A 44 -3.82 26.08 13.26
CA THR A 44 -4.33 27.44 13.43
C THR A 44 -5.86 27.43 13.39
N ASP A 45 -6.47 28.22 14.25
CA ASP A 45 -7.91 28.52 14.20
C ASP A 45 -8.24 29.42 12.99
N LYS A 46 -9.52 29.65 12.72
CA LYS A 46 -10.03 30.50 11.62
C LYS A 46 -9.46 31.92 11.64
N ASP A 47 -9.08 32.41 12.81
CA ASP A 47 -8.47 33.74 13.01
C ASP A 47 -6.93 33.72 12.93
N GLY A 48 -6.32 32.58 12.55
CA GLY A 48 -4.87 32.45 12.39
C GLY A 48 -4.09 32.29 13.70
N LYS A 49 -4.78 32.13 14.84
CA LYS A 49 -4.14 31.87 16.14
C LYS A 49 -3.82 30.39 16.31
N VAL A 50 -2.67 30.09 16.90
CA VAL A 50 -2.23 28.72 17.17
C VAL A 50 -3.15 28.07 18.22
N ILE A 51 -3.68 26.89 17.90
CA ILE A 51 -4.50 26.10 18.80
C ILE A 51 -3.60 25.43 19.81
N VAL A 52 -3.83 25.70 21.09
CA VAL A 52 -3.13 25.07 22.22
C VAL A 52 -4.06 24.09 22.94
N ASN A 53 -3.50 23.00 23.47
CA ASN A 53 -4.23 22.06 24.31
C ASN A 53 -4.43 22.62 25.73
N GLU A 54 -5.13 21.88 26.59
CA GLU A 54 -5.41 22.25 27.99
C GLU A 54 -4.13 22.45 28.85
N PHE A 55 -2.97 22.02 28.34
CA PHE A 55 -1.66 22.14 28.98
C PHE A 55 -0.82 23.28 28.39
N GLY A 56 -1.35 24.06 27.45
CA GLY A 56 -0.66 25.17 26.79
C GLY A 56 0.32 24.75 25.71
N GLU A 57 0.35 23.48 25.31
CA GLU A 57 1.19 22.98 24.22
C GLU A 57 0.50 23.17 22.86
N VAL A 58 1.27 23.55 21.86
CA VAL A 58 0.78 23.76 20.48
C VAL A 58 0.34 22.44 19.86
N GLN A 59 -0.93 22.37 19.43
CA GLN A 59 -1.38 21.24 18.63
C GLN A 59 -0.79 21.31 17.23
N ARG A 60 -0.13 20.23 16.80
CA ARG A 60 0.39 20.06 15.44
C ARG A 60 -0.47 19.07 14.66
N TRP A 61 -0.46 19.18 13.34
CA TRP A 61 -0.95 18.11 12.45
C TRP A 61 -0.06 16.88 12.58
N ASP A 62 -0.57 15.72 12.17
CA ASP A 62 0.24 14.50 12.15
C ASP A 62 1.36 14.61 11.11
N THR A 63 2.53 14.09 11.45
CA THR A 63 3.67 13.95 10.54
C THR A 63 3.30 13.02 9.38
N LYS A 64 3.63 13.44 8.16
CA LYS A 64 3.38 12.66 6.94
C LYS A 64 4.68 12.17 6.34
N TYR A 65 4.70 10.89 5.98
CA TYR A 65 5.85 10.23 5.36
C TYR A 65 5.57 10.02 3.89
N TYR A 66 6.39 10.61 3.02
CA TYR A 66 6.25 10.53 1.58
C TYR A 66 7.35 9.69 0.95
N ILE A 67 6.95 8.76 0.10
CA ILE A 67 7.86 7.99 -0.74
C ILE A 67 7.73 8.48 -2.18
N THR A 68 8.86 8.60 -2.86
CA THR A 68 8.92 8.78 -4.31
C THR A 68 9.49 7.51 -4.91
N TYR A 69 8.80 6.96 -5.90
CA TYR A 69 9.16 5.70 -6.52
C TYR A 69 8.91 5.70 -8.03
N ASN A 70 9.67 4.88 -8.73
CA ASN A 70 9.45 4.58 -10.14
C ASN A 70 9.01 3.12 -10.27
N SER A 71 7.96 2.87 -11.03
CA SER A 71 7.58 1.49 -11.38
C SER A 71 8.61 0.92 -12.36
N ILE A 72 9.06 -0.32 -12.20
CA ILE A 72 10.13 -0.85 -13.08
C ILE A 72 9.70 -0.91 -14.56
N ASN A 73 8.40 -1.09 -14.81
CA ASN A 73 7.82 -1.16 -16.16
C ASN A 73 7.47 0.21 -16.76
N SER A 74 7.72 1.33 -16.05
CA SER A 74 7.34 2.67 -16.48
C SER A 74 8.41 3.69 -16.11
N SER A 75 8.61 4.70 -16.95
CA SER A 75 9.49 5.83 -16.61
C SER A 75 8.83 6.85 -15.67
N GLY A 76 7.56 6.64 -15.29
CA GLY A 76 6.81 7.54 -14.41
C GLY A 76 7.35 7.54 -12.98
N SER A 77 7.60 8.75 -12.46
CA SER A 77 7.90 8.99 -11.05
C SER A 77 6.61 9.33 -10.30
N HIS A 78 6.32 8.56 -9.26
CA HIS A 78 5.12 8.68 -8.46
C HIS A 78 5.50 9.03 -7.03
N THR A 79 4.70 9.88 -6.37
CA THR A 79 4.88 10.19 -4.95
C THR A 79 3.59 9.90 -4.20
N THR A 80 3.68 9.15 -3.11
CA THR A 80 2.53 8.88 -2.25
C THR A 80 2.93 8.94 -0.78
N SER A 81 1.94 9.07 0.10
CA SER A 81 2.14 8.97 1.54
C SER A 81 2.00 7.53 2.02
N VAL A 82 2.84 7.13 2.98
CA VAL A 82 2.78 5.82 3.64
C VAL A 82 2.78 5.98 5.16
N SER A 83 2.51 4.90 5.88
CA SER A 83 2.65 4.86 7.33
C SER A 83 4.13 4.90 7.74
N GLN A 84 4.40 5.38 8.96
CA GLN A 84 5.76 5.44 9.51
C GLN A 84 6.48 4.08 9.49
N PRO A 85 5.85 2.95 9.90
CA PRO A 85 6.53 1.65 9.90
C PRO A 85 7.00 1.24 8.51
N LEU A 86 6.20 1.49 7.47
CA LEU A 86 6.60 1.21 6.10
C LEU A 86 7.71 2.14 5.62
N PHE A 87 7.69 3.40 6.05
CA PHE A 87 8.69 4.38 5.64
C PHE A 87 10.10 4.03 6.15
N VAL A 88 10.22 3.57 7.41
CA VAL A 88 11.52 3.28 8.03
C VAL A 88 12.22 2.05 7.45
N GLU A 89 11.48 1.14 6.81
CA GLU A 89 12.03 -0.05 6.16
C GLU A 89 12.61 0.22 4.76
N LEU A 90 12.39 1.43 4.22
CA LEU A 90 12.75 1.78 2.86
C LEU A 90 14.09 2.50 2.78
N GLU A 91 14.83 2.21 1.70
CA GLU A 91 16.07 2.89 1.37
C GLU A 91 16.05 3.39 -0.07
N VAL A 92 16.58 4.59 -0.27
CA VAL A 92 16.69 5.21 -1.59
C VAL A 92 17.63 4.40 -2.48
N GLY A 93 17.23 4.18 -3.72
CA GLY A 93 17.99 3.45 -4.73
C GLY A 93 17.77 1.94 -4.73
N LYS A 94 17.04 1.38 -3.76
CA LYS A 94 16.72 -0.05 -3.70
C LYS A 94 15.41 -0.40 -4.42
N ASN A 95 15.34 -1.64 -4.88
CA ASN A 95 14.14 -2.22 -5.50
C ASN A 95 13.32 -3.00 -4.48
N TYR A 96 12.01 -2.85 -4.57
CA TYR A 96 11.05 -3.53 -3.71
C TYR A 96 9.89 -4.08 -4.54
N ILE A 97 9.33 -5.19 -4.07
CA ILE A 97 7.99 -5.64 -4.46
C ILE A 97 7.02 -4.97 -3.51
N ALA A 98 6.32 -3.95 -4.00
CA ALA A 98 5.30 -3.24 -3.26
C ALA A 98 3.96 -3.98 -3.38
N LYS A 99 3.36 -4.28 -2.23
CA LYS A 99 2.04 -4.92 -2.12
C LYS A 99 1.07 -3.99 -1.44
N GLY A 100 -0.16 -3.97 -1.93
CA GLY A 100 -1.18 -3.03 -1.47
C GLY A 100 -2.56 -3.39 -1.97
N HIS A 101 -3.46 -2.43 -1.81
CA HIS A 101 -4.83 -2.49 -2.33
C HIS A 101 -5.24 -1.13 -2.92
N ILE A 102 -6.35 -1.12 -3.63
CA ILE A 102 -6.91 0.10 -4.23
C ILE A 102 -8.04 0.59 -3.34
N GLU A 103 -7.93 1.80 -2.83
CA GLU A 103 -9.01 2.49 -2.13
C GLU A 103 -9.60 3.60 -3.01
N TYR A 104 -10.93 3.67 -3.07
CA TYR A 104 -11.61 4.75 -3.76
C TYR A 104 -11.88 5.91 -2.80
N LYS A 105 -11.14 7.01 -2.97
CA LYS A 105 -11.26 8.20 -2.11
C LYS A 105 -11.98 9.33 -2.81
N VAL A 106 -12.88 9.98 -2.08
CA VAL A 106 -13.56 11.21 -2.51
C VAL A 106 -12.78 12.38 -1.94
N TYR A 107 -12.40 13.33 -2.79
CA TYR A 107 -11.62 14.50 -2.40
C TYR A 107 -12.48 15.76 -2.42
N GLY A 108 -12.71 16.37 -1.25
CA GLY A 108 -13.48 17.61 -1.13
C GLY A 108 -14.93 17.45 -1.58
N ASP A 109 -15.46 18.47 -2.28
CA ASP A 109 -16.83 18.49 -2.81
C ASP A 109 -16.98 17.75 -4.16
N ASN A 110 -15.99 16.93 -4.56
CA ASN A 110 -16.13 16.12 -5.77
C ASN A 110 -17.16 15.00 -5.57
N TYR A 111 -18.03 14.81 -6.57
CA TYR A 111 -18.99 13.70 -6.57
C TYR A 111 -18.37 12.36 -7.02
N ASN A 112 -17.18 12.40 -7.63
CA ASN A 112 -16.49 11.21 -8.14
C ASN A 112 -15.39 10.75 -7.17
N SER A 113 -15.36 9.45 -6.89
CA SER A 113 -14.23 8.82 -6.21
C SER A 113 -13.07 8.61 -7.19
N THR A 114 -11.86 8.60 -6.64
CA THR A 114 -10.63 8.36 -7.41
C THR A 114 -9.90 7.16 -6.80
N PRO A 115 -9.37 6.24 -7.62
CA PRO A 115 -8.61 5.10 -7.11
C PRO A 115 -7.24 5.59 -6.61
N VAL A 116 -6.93 5.22 -5.39
CA VAL A 116 -5.67 5.53 -4.71
C VAL A 116 -5.04 4.22 -4.29
N ILE A 117 -3.77 4.03 -4.63
CA ILE A 117 -3.02 2.85 -4.20
C ILE A 117 -2.58 3.08 -2.75
N VAL A 118 -2.97 2.16 -1.88
CA VAL A 118 -2.51 2.10 -0.48
C VAL A 118 -1.54 0.94 -0.36
N PHE A 119 -0.34 1.24 0.10
CA PHE A 119 0.69 0.23 0.30
C PHE A 119 0.55 -0.40 1.68
N ASP A 120 0.52 -1.73 1.71
CA ASP A 120 0.43 -2.53 2.93
C ASP A 120 1.79 -3.10 3.34
N LYS A 121 2.66 -3.40 2.36
CA LYS A 121 3.96 -4.02 2.60
C LYS A 121 4.95 -3.73 1.47
N PHE A 122 6.23 -3.61 1.83
CA PHE A 122 7.34 -3.65 0.89
C PHE A 122 8.20 -4.88 1.15
N VAL A 123 8.56 -5.61 0.10
CA VAL A 123 9.50 -6.74 0.19
C VAL A 123 10.75 -6.40 -0.61
N SER A 124 11.90 -6.40 0.05
CA SER A 124 13.19 -6.21 -0.61
C SER A 124 13.41 -7.27 -1.68
N GLU A 125 13.62 -6.86 -2.93
CA GLU A 125 13.87 -7.79 -4.05
C GLU A 125 15.19 -8.55 -3.83
N ARG A 126 16.18 -7.89 -3.22
CA ARG A 126 17.46 -8.49 -2.90
C ARG A 126 17.31 -9.63 -1.89
N ASP A 127 16.55 -9.41 -0.83
CA ASP A 127 16.41 -10.40 0.24
C ASP A 127 15.62 -11.61 -0.26
N ASN A 128 14.57 -11.35 -1.05
CA ASN A 128 13.81 -12.40 -1.74
C ASN A 128 14.70 -13.24 -2.68
N LEU A 129 15.60 -12.60 -3.43
CA LEU A 129 16.57 -13.32 -4.27
C LEU A 129 17.54 -14.17 -3.44
N ILE A 130 18.05 -13.64 -2.32
CA ILE A 130 18.96 -14.38 -1.43
C ILE A 130 18.25 -15.61 -0.85
N GLU A 131 17.01 -15.48 -0.39
CA GLU A 131 16.19 -16.59 0.10
C GLU A 131 15.98 -17.65 -0.98
N ALA A 132 15.63 -17.24 -2.20
CA ALA A 132 15.45 -18.16 -3.32
C ALA A 132 16.75 -18.93 -3.67
N LEU A 133 17.89 -18.25 -3.65
CA LEU A 133 19.20 -18.86 -3.90
C LEU A 133 19.61 -19.84 -2.79
N ALA A 134 19.27 -19.54 -1.53
CA ALA A 134 19.52 -20.44 -0.41
C ALA A 134 18.71 -21.73 -0.54
N ILE A 135 17.40 -21.64 -0.82
CA ILE A 135 16.52 -22.79 -1.07
C ILE A 135 17.04 -23.61 -2.25
N PHE A 136 17.46 -22.95 -3.33
CA PHE A 136 18.02 -23.62 -4.49
C PHE A 136 19.28 -24.42 -4.13
N LYS A 137 20.19 -23.85 -3.34
CA LYS A 137 21.40 -24.54 -2.88
C LYS A 137 21.06 -25.78 -2.03
N ASP A 138 20.09 -25.67 -1.13
CA ASP A 138 19.68 -26.79 -0.28
C ASP A 138 19.03 -27.92 -1.09
N SER A 139 18.27 -27.58 -2.14
CA SER A 139 17.66 -28.56 -3.05
C SER A 139 18.70 -29.39 -3.83
N GLN A 140 19.88 -28.81 -4.11
CA GLN A 140 21.00 -29.50 -4.78
C GLN A 140 21.82 -30.39 -3.82
N ASN A 141 21.69 -30.20 -2.50
CA ASN A 141 22.39 -30.99 -1.49
C ASN A 141 21.56 -32.18 -0.97
N VAL A 142 20.33 -32.38 -1.48
CA VAL A 142 19.54 -33.57 -1.15
C VAL A 142 20.21 -34.79 -1.81
N PRO A 143 20.69 -35.79 -1.04
CA PRO A 143 21.26 -36.97 -1.63
C PRO A 143 20.19 -37.68 -2.45
N LYS A 144 20.51 -37.99 -3.71
CA LYS A 144 19.65 -38.83 -4.55
C LYS A 144 19.46 -40.17 -3.82
N ALA A 145 18.21 -40.48 -3.50
CA ALA A 145 17.80 -41.78 -2.99
C ALA A 145 18.09 -42.89 -4.00
#